data_AF-A0A0B6YCH3-F1
#
_entry.id   AF-A0A0B6YCH3-F1
#
_cell.length_a   1.000
_cell.length_b   1.000
_cell.length_c   1.000
_cell.angle_alpha   90.00
_cell.angle_beta   90.00
_cell.angle_gamma   90.00
#
_symmetry.space_group_name_H-M   'P 1'
#
loop_
_entity.id
_entity.type
_entity.pdbx_description
1 polymer ?
#
loop_
_entity_poly.entity_id
_entity_poly.type
_entity_poly.pdbx_seq_one_letter_code
_entity_poly.pdbx_strand_id
1 'polypeptide(L)'
;LDGATLSALLFRHLNSSGSQYGFLIGEKIEHIEDRISDSQIHTVDVNSYIYVSSFVPWPSREHICSRDGHFRDDWIKHFLTNTEQTVVGWYSFRHNTSARPSLREKNFA
;
A
#
# COMPACT_ATOMS: atom_id res chain seq x y z
N LEU A 1 -7.36 -5.38 -5.49
CA LEU A 1 -6.24 -6.33 -5.34
C LEU A 1 -6.68 -7.64 -5.98
N ASP A 2 -5.94 -8.14 -6.94
CA ASP A 2 -6.26 -9.42 -7.60
C ASP A 2 -5.77 -10.61 -6.76
N GLY A 3 -6.36 -11.78 -7.03
CA GLY A 3 -6.09 -12.99 -6.26
C GLY A 3 -4.65 -13.50 -6.42
N ALA A 4 -4.01 -13.29 -7.57
CA ALA A 4 -2.64 -13.73 -7.80
C ALA A 4 -1.65 -12.91 -6.98
N THR A 5 -1.77 -11.57 -7.00
CA THR A 5 -0.93 -10.69 -6.17
C THR A 5 -1.11 -10.98 -4.68
N LEU A 6 -2.34 -11.18 -4.23
CA LEU A 6 -2.61 -11.54 -2.83
C LEU A 6 -1.96 -12.87 -2.46
N SER A 7 -2.12 -13.90 -3.31
CA SER A 7 -1.55 -15.23 -3.06
C SER A 7 -0.02 -15.19 -3.04
N ALA A 8 0.61 -14.45 -3.96
CA ALA A 8 2.06 -14.27 -3.99
C ALA A 8 2.57 -13.54 -2.74
N LEU A 9 1.85 -12.52 -2.28
CA LEU A 9 2.18 -11.79 -1.05
C LEU A 9 2.12 -12.71 0.17
N LEU A 10 1.03 -13.48 0.31
CA LEU A 10 0.87 -14.44 1.39
C LEU A 10 1.92 -15.57 1.35
N PHE A 11 2.18 -16.12 0.17
CA PHE A 11 3.20 -17.16 0.00
C PHE A 11 4.58 -16.66 0.42
N ARG A 12 5.00 -15.49 -0.05
CA ARG A 12 6.28 -14.90 0.35
C ARG A 12 6.34 -14.67 1.85
N HIS A 13 5.23 -14.25 2.42
CA HIS A 13 5.15 -13.98 3.84
C HIS A 13 5.30 -15.27 4.69
N LEU A 14 4.59 -16.34 4.33
CA LEU A 14 4.67 -17.63 5.04
C LEU A 14 6.10 -18.21 5.05
N ASN A 15 6.92 -17.85 4.06
CA ASN A 15 8.31 -18.26 3.96
C ASN A 15 9.30 -17.29 4.65
N SER A 16 8.80 -16.26 5.32
CA SER A 16 9.63 -15.28 6.02
C SER A 16 9.77 -15.61 7.49
N SER A 17 10.98 -15.44 8.04
CA SER A 17 11.27 -15.72 9.45
C SER A 17 10.85 -14.60 10.42
N GLY A 18 10.14 -13.57 9.93
CA GLY A 18 9.82 -12.41 10.74
C GLY A 18 8.88 -11.42 10.08
N SER A 19 8.65 -10.31 10.76
CA SER A 19 7.72 -9.29 10.29
C SER A 19 8.28 -8.56 9.05
N GLN A 20 7.51 -8.53 7.97
CA GLN A 20 7.90 -7.95 6.69
C GLN A 20 7.19 -6.63 6.43
N TYR A 21 7.86 -5.78 5.65
CA TYR A 21 7.27 -4.56 5.11
C TYR A 21 7.54 -4.49 3.61
N GLY A 22 6.72 -3.74 2.89
CA GLY A 22 6.93 -3.52 1.47
C GLY A 22 6.02 -2.43 0.92
N PHE A 23 6.29 -2.04 -0.32
CA PHE A 23 5.46 -1.13 -1.08
C PHE A 23 4.41 -1.89 -1.88
N LEU A 24 3.24 -1.27 -2.04
CA LEU A 24 2.17 -1.70 -2.93
C LEU A 24 2.25 -0.85 -4.19
N ILE A 25 2.28 -1.52 -5.32
CA ILE A 25 2.40 -0.90 -6.64
C ILE A 25 1.06 -1.04 -7.36
N GLY A 26 0.67 0.01 -8.05
CA GLY A 26 -0.47 -0.03 -8.94
C GLY A 26 -0.93 1.37 -9.31
N GLU A 27 -2.23 1.60 -9.33
CA GLU A 27 -2.82 2.85 -9.82
C GLU A 27 -4.01 3.30 -8.97
N LYS A 28 -4.21 4.62 -8.89
CA LYS A 28 -5.42 5.22 -8.33
C LYS A 28 -6.30 5.68 -9.48
N ILE A 29 -7.54 5.23 -9.52
CA ILE A 29 -8.54 5.60 -10.53
C ILE A 29 -9.71 6.28 -9.83
N GLU A 30 -10.12 7.43 -10.34
CA GLU A 30 -11.32 8.13 -9.87
C GLU A 30 -12.49 7.82 -10.81
N HIS A 31 -13.59 7.33 -10.24
CA HIS A 31 -14.82 7.02 -10.93
C HIS A 31 -15.89 8.01 -10.49
N ILE A 32 -16.51 8.67 -11.45
CA ILE A 32 -17.60 9.62 -11.20
C ILE A 32 -18.89 8.90 -11.55
N GLU A 33 -19.72 8.64 -10.56
CA GLU A 33 -21.03 8.00 -10.72
C GLU A 33 -22.12 9.07 -10.60
N ASP A 34 -22.84 9.32 -11.69
CA ASP A 34 -23.99 10.24 -11.70
C ASP A 34 -25.26 9.43 -11.44
N ARG A 35 -25.80 9.53 -10.21
CA ARG A 35 -27.06 8.88 -9.83
C ARG A 35 -28.20 9.86 -10.00
N ILE A 36 -29.06 9.57 -10.99
CA ILE A 36 -30.34 10.25 -11.19
C ILE A 36 -31.40 9.49 -10.39
N SER A 37 -32.04 10.16 -9.43
CA SER A 37 -33.17 9.62 -8.67
C SER A 37 -34.50 10.14 -9.22
N ASP A 38 -35.55 9.30 -9.17
CA ASP A 38 -36.95 9.64 -9.54
C ASP A 38 -37.53 10.86 -8.78
N SER A 39 -36.82 11.34 -7.76
CA SER A 39 -37.13 12.56 -6.99
C SER A 39 -36.61 13.87 -7.62
N GLN A 40 -36.07 13.85 -8.85
CA GLN A 40 -35.36 14.98 -9.49
C GLN A 40 -34.11 15.46 -8.72
N ILE A 41 -33.54 14.58 -7.89
CA ILE A 41 -32.26 14.82 -7.23
C ILE A 41 -31.15 14.23 -8.11
N HIS A 42 -30.24 15.10 -8.54
CA HIS A 42 -28.97 14.73 -9.18
C HIS A 42 -27.90 14.61 -8.11
N THR A 43 -27.38 13.39 -7.89
CA THR A 43 -26.26 13.16 -6.97
C THR A 43 -25.05 12.70 -7.76
N VAL A 44 -23.97 13.47 -7.71
CA VAL A 44 -22.67 13.09 -8.28
C VAL A 44 -21.81 12.51 -7.17
N ASP A 45 -21.56 11.21 -7.23
CA ASP A 45 -20.68 10.50 -6.30
C ASP A 45 -19.30 10.32 -6.95
N VAL A 46 -18.24 10.78 -6.28
CA VAL A 46 -16.85 10.58 -6.72
C VAL A 46 -16.21 9.47 -5.90
N ASN A 47 -16.05 8.30 -6.53
CA ASN A 47 -15.47 7.11 -5.92
C ASN A 47 -13.99 6.99 -6.33
N SER A 48 -13.09 6.92 -5.36
CA SER A 48 -11.66 6.65 -5.60
C SER A 48 -11.35 5.17 -5.40
N TYR A 49 -10.84 4.50 -6.44
CA TYR A 49 -10.41 3.11 -6.39
C TYR A 49 -8.88 3.02 -6.45
N ILE A 50 -8.31 2.12 -5.64
CA ILE A 50 -6.88 1.81 -5.68
C ILE A 50 -6.73 0.37 -6.19
N TYR A 51 -6.15 0.24 -7.37
CA TYR A 51 -5.78 -1.04 -7.94
C TYR A 51 -4.34 -1.33 -7.57
N VAL A 52 -4.12 -2.50 -6.98
CA VAL A 52 -2.78 -2.98 -6.63
C VAL A 52 -2.46 -4.09 -7.62
N SER A 53 -1.42 -3.88 -8.43
CA SER A 53 -0.96 -4.79 -9.48
C SER A 53 0.25 -5.63 -9.05
N SER A 54 1.04 -5.14 -8.10
CA SER A 54 2.19 -5.87 -7.58
C SER A 54 2.63 -5.33 -6.21
N PHE A 55 3.65 -5.96 -5.63
CA PHE A 55 4.25 -5.53 -4.37
C PHE A 55 5.77 -5.68 -4.43
N VAL A 56 6.47 -4.82 -3.68
CA VAL A 56 7.92 -4.87 -3.56
C VAL A 56 8.32 -4.87 -2.09
N PRO A 57 8.88 -5.97 -1.57
CA PRO A 57 9.32 -6.04 -0.20
C PRO A 57 10.55 -5.19 0.02
N TRP A 58 10.65 -4.65 1.22
CA TRP A 58 11.78 -3.85 1.65
C TRP A 58 13.03 -4.71 1.86
N PRO A 59 14.19 -4.35 1.27
CA PRO A 59 15.42 -5.13 1.41
C PRO A 59 15.95 -5.19 2.85
N SER A 60 15.83 -4.09 3.62
CA SER A 60 16.01 -4.11 5.07
C SER A 60 15.30 -2.92 5.73
N ARG A 61 14.81 -3.13 6.96
CA ARG A 61 14.11 -2.11 7.76
C ARG A 61 14.94 -0.85 8.01
N GLU A 62 16.25 -1.01 8.04
CA GLU A 62 17.22 0.02 8.43
C GLU A 62 17.50 1.01 7.30
N HIS A 63 17.29 0.59 6.05
CA HIS A 63 17.52 1.45 4.89
C HIS A 63 16.34 2.40 4.61
N ILE A 64 15.17 2.10 5.14
CA ILE A 64 13.92 2.75 4.73
C ILE A 64 13.38 3.66 5.81
N CYS A 65 13.63 3.36 7.08
CA CYS A 65 13.13 4.15 8.19
C CYS A 65 14.26 4.49 9.17
N SER A 66 14.45 5.79 9.40
CA SER A 66 15.32 6.29 10.47
C SER A 66 14.81 5.84 11.84
N ARG A 67 15.66 5.86 12.88
CA ARG A 67 15.24 5.49 14.24
C ARG A 67 14.04 6.32 14.74
N ASP A 68 13.87 7.53 14.21
CA ASP A 68 12.79 8.46 14.54
C ASP A 68 11.45 8.12 13.87
N GLY A 69 11.40 7.07 13.04
CA GLY A 69 10.15 6.62 12.41
C GLY A 69 9.87 7.26 11.05
N HIS A 70 10.69 8.20 10.58
CA HIS A 70 10.53 8.81 9.27
C HIS A 70 11.07 7.93 8.15
N PHE A 71 10.37 7.94 7.01
CA PHE A 71 10.87 7.37 5.78
C PHE A 71 12.07 8.14 5.27
N ARG A 72 13.08 7.42 4.79
CA ARG A 72 14.18 8.03 4.04
C ARG A 72 13.71 8.30 2.61
N ASP A 73 13.27 9.53 2.36
CA ASP A 73 12.81 10.00 1.05
C ASP A 73 13.79 9.68 -0.08
N ASP A 74 15.09 9.71 0.19
CA ASP A 74 16.13 9.41 -0.80
C ASP A 74 16.03 7.98 -1.33
N TRP A 75 15.71 7.02 -0.45
CA TRP A 75 15.51 5.64 -0.86
C TRP A 75 14.26 5.53 -1.74
N ILE A 76 13.15 6.13 -1.28
CA ILE A 76 11.86 6.07 -1.99
C ILE A 76 12.01 6.70 -3.37
N LYS A 77 12.61 7.88 -3.45
CA LYS A 77 12.91 8.54 -4.72
C LYS A 77 13.82 7.69 -5.59
N HIS A 78 14.91 7.14 -5.08
CA HIS A 78 15.81 6.29 -5.88
C HIS A 78 15.11 5.04 -6.43
N PHE A 79 14.26 4.41 -5.61
CA PHE A 79 13.48 3.26 -6.02
C PHE A 79 12.42 3.59 -7.07
N LEU A 80 11.66 4.67 -6.84
CA LEU A 80 10.68 5.19 -7.79
C LEU A 80 11.33 5.71 -9.08
N THR A 81 12.59 6.16 -9.05
CA THR A 81 13.30 6.59 -10.26
C THR A 81 13.70 5.39 -11.13
N ASN A 82 14.00 4.26 -10.50
CA ASN A 82 14.38 3.02 -11.20
C ASN A 82 13.19 2.19 -11.67
N THR A 83 11.97 2.53 -11.27
CA THR A 83 10.76 1.82 -11.66
C THR A 83 9.71 2.82 -12.12
N GLU A 84 9.18 2.68 -13.35
CA GLU A 84 8.01 3.44 -13.83
C GLU A 84 6.71 3.10 -13.06
N GLN A 85 6.86 2.48 -11.89
CA GLN A 85 5.81 1.91 -11.07
C GLN A 85 5.32 2.95 -10.08
N THR A 86 4.01 3.16 -10.04
CA THR A 86 3.40 4.07 -9.07
C THR A 86 3.18 3.34 -7.75
N VAL A 87 3.79 3.86 -6.68
CA VAL A 87 3.54 3.38 -5.32
C VAL A 87 2.20 3.95 -4.85
N VAL A 88 1.24 3.06 -4.59
CA VAL A 88 -0.11 3.41 -4.11
C VAL A 88 -0.26 3.22 -2.60
N GLY A 89 0.74 2.62 -1.95
CA GLY A 89 0.75 2.44 -0.50
C GLY A 89 1.88 1.54 -0.03
N TRP A 90 1.79 1.10 1.21
CA TRP A 90 2.74 0.17 1.83
C TRP A 90 1.98 -0.86 2.67
N TYR A 91 2.62 -1.98 2.95
CA TYR A 91 2.07 -3.04 3.80
C TYR A 91 3.02 -3.38 4.95
N SER A 92 2.43 -3.84 6.05
CA SER A 92 3.13 -4.44 7.19
C SER A 92 2.52 -5.80 7.46
N PHE A 93 3.37 -6.81 7.47
CA PHE A 93 3.01 -8.11 7.96
C PHE A 93 3.68 -8.37 9.30
N ARG A 94 2.88 -8.78 10.30
CA ARG A 94 3.36 -9.19 11.62
C ARG A 94 2.74 -10.52 12.05
N HIS A 95 3.58 -11.47 12.43
CA HIS A 95 3.12 -12.74 12.98
C HIS A 95 2.58 -12.58 14.40
N ASN A 96 1.47 -13.26 14.72
CA ASN A 96 0.95 -13.39 16.08
C ASN A 96 0.68 -12.04 16.78
N THR A 97 0.23 -11.03 16.03
CA THR A 97 -0.10 -9.70 16.59
C THR A 97 -1.52 -9.29 16.24
N SER A 98 -2.07 -8.32 16.98
CA SER A 98 -3.34 -7.70 16.63
C SER A 98 -3.28 -6.95 15.30
N ALA A 99 -4.41 -6.85 14.60
CA ALA A 99 -4.55 -6.08 13.35
C ALA A 99 -4.48 -4.54 13.55
N ARG A 100 -4.14 -4.06 14.75
CA ARG A 100 -4.04 -2.62 15.04
C ARG A 100 -2.68 -2.07 14.60
N PRO A 101 -2.61 -0.87 14.01
CA PRO A 101 -1.34 -0.22 13.72
C PRO A 101 -0.54 0.01 15.01
N SER A 102 0.74 -0.34 14.99
CA SER A 102 1.71 0.02 16.02
C SER A 102 1.99 1.52 16.00
N LEU A 103 2.55 2.07 17.08
CA LEU A 103 2.91 3.50 17.14
C LEU A 103 3.83 3.91 15.98
N ARG A 104 4.81 3.06 15.66
CA ARG A 104 5.74 3.30 14.56
C ARG A 104 5.05 3.33 13.19
N GLU A 105 4.08 2.45 12.98
CA GLU A 105 3.30 2.41 11.74
C GLU A 105 2.36 3.59 11.58
N LYS A 106 1.92 4.20 12.69
CA LYS A 106 1.18 5.45 12.64
C LYS A 106 2.06 6.63 12.24
N ASN A 107 3.36 6.59 12.56
CA ASN A 107 4.32 7.60 12.14
C ASN A 107 4.73 7.46 10.66
N PHE A 108 4.36 6.34 10.02
CA PHE A 108 4.51 6.13 8.58
C PHE A 108 3.36 6.70 7.75
N ALA A 109 2.30 7.20 8.40
CA ALA A 109 1.10 7.73 7.75
C ALA A 109 1.23 9.22 7.44
#